data_AF-A0A832IYA7-F1
#
_entry.id   AF-A0A832IYA7-F1
#
_cell.length_a   1.000
_cell.length_b   1.000
_cell.length_c   1.000
_cell.angle_alpha   90.00
_cell.angle_beta   90.00
_cell.angle_gamma   90.00
#
_symmetry.space_group_name_H-M   'P 1'
#
loop_
_entity.id
_entity.type
_entity.pdbx_description
1 polymer ?
#
loop_
_entity_poly.entity_id
_entity_poly.type
_entity_poly.pdbx_seq_one_letter_code
_entity_poly.pdbx_strand_id
1 'polypeptide(L)'
;MKISGQSYVVYLIWAILVLELGASLIEGRYSLAFIAAATLALSFTPMLFEDRFHIRLPVRFFAGVVLFVFATIYLGEAFGFYEKYWWWDVLLHGGSAMGFGLIGFIFVFILFEGDRYAAPHWAMALMAFCIAISIG
;
A
#
# COMPACT_ATOMS: atom_id res chain seq x y z
N MET A 1 -14.07 -10.39 -8.04
CA MET A 1 -13.12 -10.59 -6.94
C MET A 1 -12.89 -12.07 -6.68
N LYS A 2 -11.73 -12.60 -7.09
CA LYS A 2 -11.28 -13.93 -6.66
C LYS A 2 -10.40 -13.79 -5.41
N ILE A 3 -10.91 -14.27 -4.28
CA ILE A 3 -10.22 -14.23 -2.97
C ILE A 3 -9.15 -15.33 -2.86
N SER A 4 -9.28 -16.40 -3.64
CA SER A 4 -8.36 -17.53 -3.68
C SER A 4 -7.06 -17.23 -4.44
N GLY A 5 -5.97 -17.89 -4.06
CA GLY A 5 -4.67 -17.81 -4.75
C GLY A 5 -3.68 -16.78 -4.18
N GLN A 6 -4.04 -16.14 -3.08
CA GLN A 6 -3.16 -15.19 -2.38
C GLN A 6 -2.12 -15.91 -1.49
N SER A 7 -1.11 -15.16 -1.05
CA SER A 7 -0.08 -15.68 -0.14
C SER A 7 -0.64 -15.96 1.26
N TYR A 8 0.01 -16.86 2.00
CA TYR A 8 -0.35 -17.13 3.39
C TYR A 8 -0.33 -15.88 4.28
N VAL A 9 0.55 -14.91 3.99
CA VAL A 9 0.64 -13.64 4.73
C VAL A 9 -0.65 -12.84 4.61
N VAL A 10 -1.24 -12.78 3.40
CA VAL A 10 -2.50 -12.06 3.16
C VAL A 10 -3.64 -12.68 3.96
N TYR A 11 -3.78 -14.01 3.90
CA TYR A 11 -4.84 -14.69 4.65
C TYR A 11 -4.67 -14.54 6.16
N LEU A 12 -3.43 -14.57 6.66
CA LEU A 12 -3.14 -14.34 8.07
C LEU A 12 -3.55 -12.92 8.50
N ILE A 13 -3.19 -11.91 7.72
CA ILE A 13 -3.56 -10.51 7.99
C ILE A 13 -5.09 -10.35 8.01
N TRP A 14 -5.80 -10.89 7.03
CA TRP A 14 -7.25 -10.82 7.01
C TRP A 14 -7.91 -11.56 8.18
N ALA A 15 -7.39 -12.74 8.55
CA ALA A 15 -7.88 -13.46 9.71
C ALA A 15 -7.72 -12.62 10.99
N ILE A 16 -6.55 -12.00 11.20
CA ILE A 16 -6.31 -11.11 12.34
C ILE A 16 -7.30 -9.94 12.33
N LEU A 17 -7.48 -9.26 11.20
CA LEU A 17 -8.37 -8.10 11.10
C LEU A 17 -9.84 -8.46 11.33
N VAL A 18 -10.30 -9.61 10.82
CA VAL A 18 -11.68 -10.10 11.03
C VAL A 18 -11.90 -10.47 12.51
N LEU A 19 -10.93 -11.15 13.12
CA LEU A 19 -11.01 -11.50 14.54
C LEU A 19 -11.02 -10.26 15.43
N GLU A 20 -10.13 -9.29 15.17
CA GLU A 20 -10.09 -8.03 15.92
C GLU A 20 -11.37 -7.23 15.73
N LEU A 21 -11.91 -7.15 14.51
CA LEU A 21 -13.17 -6.47 14.25
C LEU A 21 -14.31 -7.08 15.08
N GLY A 22 -14.40 -8.41 15.14
CA GLY A 22 -15.38 -9.10 15.97
C GLY A 22 -15.18 -8.83 17.47
N ALA A 23 -13.95 -8.98 17.97
CA ALA A 23 -13.62 -8.78 19.37
C ALA A 23 -13.89 -7.34 19.82
N SER A 24 -13.41 -6.35 19.07
CA SER A 24 -13.60 -4.93 19.38
C SER A 24 -15.06 -4.49 19.35
N LEU A 25 -15.90 -5.08 18.49
CA LEU A 25 -17.35 -4.84 18.50
C LEU A 25 -18.01 -5.42 19.76
N ILE A 26 -17.62 -6.62 20.19
CA ILE A 26 -18.13 -7.24 21.41
C ILE A 26 -17.71 -6.44 22.65
N GLU A 27 -16.47 -5.95 22.67
CA GLU A 27 -15.92 -5.12 23.76
C GLU A 27 -16.41 -3.67 23.76
N GLY A 28 -17.15 -3.24 22.72
CA GLY A 28 -17.61 -1.85 22.57
C GLY A 28 -16.49 -0.84 22.22
N ARG A 29 -15.35 -1.33 21.73
CA ARG A 29 -14.17 -0.52 21.36
C ARG A 29 -14.30 -0.03 19.91
N TYR A 30 -15.24 0.87 19.67
CA TYR A 30 -15.60 1.33 18.31
C TYR A 30 -14.45 1.93 17.51
N SER A 31 -13.49 2.60 18.17
CA SER A 31 -12.30 3.13 17.49
C SER A 31 -11.47 2.01 16.84
N LEU A 32 -11.21 0.92 17.59
CA LEU A 32 -10.47 -0.23 17.06
C LEU A 32 -11.26 -1.02 16.04
N ALA A 33 -12.57 -1.16 16.24
CA ALA A 33 -13.46 -1.74 15.23
C ALA A 33 -13.37 -0.97 13.91
N PHE A 34 -13.38 0.36 13.96
CA PHE A 34 -13.21 1.21 12.78
C PHE A 34 -11.84 1.01 12.13
N ILE A 35 -10.75 1.03 12.90
CA ILE A 35 -9.38 0.82 12.37
C ILE A 35 -9.27 -0.54 11.70
N ALA A 36 -9.75 -1.62 12.33
CA ALA A 36 -9.73 -2.97 11.78
C ALA A 36 -10.57 -3.08 10.50
N ALA A 37 -11.80 -2.52 10.50
CA ALA A 37 -12.68 -2.52 9.34
C ALA A 37 -12.11 -1.72 8.16
N ALA A 38 -11.58 -0.52 8.42
CA ALA A 38 -10.96 0.33 7.40
C ALA A 38 -9.71 -0.33 6.80
N THR A 39 -8.84 -0.91 7.64
CA THR A 39 -7.67 -1.66 7.18
C THR A 39 -8.08 -2.85 6.31
N LEU A 40 -9.08 -3.62 6.74
CA LEU A 40 -9.59 -4.77 6.00
C LEU A 40 -10.17 -4.33 4.65
N ALA A 41 -11.02 -3.30 4.62
CA ALA A 41 -11.59 -2.76 3.40
C ALA A 41 -10.51 -2.28 2.42
N LEU A 42 -9.53 -1.50 2.89
CA LEU A 42 -8.44 -0.99 2.07
C LEU A 42 -7.51 -2.10 1.56
N SER A 43 -7.35 -3.18 2.32
CA SER A 43 -6.54 -4.33 1.88
C SER A 43 -7.13 -5.07 0.66
N PHE A 44 -8.42 -4.88 0.36
CA PHE A 44 -9.03 -5.40 -0.86
C PHE A 44 -8.83 -4.51 -2.09
N THR A 45 -8.27 -3.29 -1.93
CA THR A 45 -8.05 -2.38 -3.05
C THR A 45 -7.30 -3.01 -4.21
N PRO A 46 -6.23 -3.81 -4.04
CA PRO A 46 -5.52 -4.36 -5.20
C PRO A 46 -6.41 -5.33 -6.01
N MET A 47 -7.35 -6.02 -5.36
CA MET A 47 -8.33 -6.87 -6.07
C MET A 47 -9.29 -6.06 -6.92
N LEU A 48 -9.74 -4.92 -6.41
CA LEU A 48 -10.60 -4.01 -7.15
C LEU A 48 -9.88 -3.44 -8.38
N PHE A 49 -8.58 -3.15 -8.25
CA PHE A 49 -7.75 -2.71 -9.37
C PHE A 49 -7.54 -3.81 -10.42
N GLU A 50 -7.22 -5.05 -10.01
CA GLU A 50 -7.13 -6.19 -10.94
C GLU A 50 -8.41 -6.38 -11.75
N ASP A 51 -9.56 -6.41 -11.07
CA ASP A 51 -10.86 -6.60 -11.71
C ASP A 51 -11.22 -5.42 -12.63
N ARG A 52 -10.93 -4.18 -12.21
CA ARG A 52 -11.30 -2.96 -12.95
C ARG A 52 -10.44 -2.73 -14.20
N PHE A 53 -9.14 -2.97 -14.11
CA PHE A 53 -8.19 -2.72 -15.20
C PHE A 53 -7.87 -3.99 -16.01
N HIS A 54 -8.46 -5.13 -15.65
CA HIS A 54 -8.20 -6.43 -16.28
C HIS A 54 -6.71 -6.81 -16.29
N ILE A 55 -5.98 -6.40 -15.24
CA ILE A 55 -4.57 -6.73 -15.04
C ILE A 55 -4.43 -7.87 -14.02
N ARG A 56 -3.28 -8.56 -14.05
CA ARG A 56 -2.89 -9.56 -13.05
C ARG A 56 -1.73 -9.00 -12.23
N LEU A 57 -1.94 -8.76 -10.93
CA LEU A 57 -0.85 -8.38 -10.05
C LEU A 57 -0.08 -9.65 -9.63
N PRO A 58 1.26 -9.60 -9.58
CA PRO A 58 2.03 -10.67 -8.99
C PRO A 58 1.62 -10.87 -7.52
N VAL A 59 1.46 -12.13 -7.09
CA VAL A 59 1.03 -12.47 -5.71
C VAL A 59 1.90 -11.79 -4.64
N ARG A 60 3.21 -11.64 -4.90
CA ARG A 60 4.13 -10.94 -3.99
C ARG A 60 3.86 -9.44 -3.91
N PHE A 61 3.52 -8.81 -5.03
CA PHE A 61 3.15 -7.39 -5.06
C PHE A 61 1.85 -7.16 -4.30
N PHE A 62 0.84 -8.01 -4.54
CA PHE A 62 -0.41 -8.01 -3.79
C PHE A 62 -0.17 -8.09 -2.28
N ALA A 63 0.64 -9.06 -1.85
CA ALA A 63 0.99 -9.24 -0.45
C ALA A 63 1.74 -8.02 0.13
N GLY A 64 2.61 -7.39 -0.66
CA GLY A 64 3.30 -6.16 -0.27
C GLY A 64 2.34 -5.01 0.02
N VAL A 65 1.34 -4.79 -0.84
CA VAL A 65 0.32 -3.74 -0.62
C VAL A 65 -0.52 -4.03 0.62
N VAL A 66 -0.98 -5.27 0.80
CA VAL A 66 -1.74 -5.67 2.00
C VAL A 66 -0.92 -5.49 3.27
N LEU A 67 0.34 -5.90 3.25
CA LEU A 67 1.26 -5.73 4.38
C LEU A 67 1.50 -4.25 4.69
N PHE A 68 1.68 -3.41 3.67
CA PHE A 68 1.84 -1.97 3.84
C PHE A 68 0.62 -1.33 4.49
N VAL A 69 -0.59 -1.61 4.00
CA VAL A 69 -1.86 -1.12 4.57
C VAL A 69 -2.04 -1.59 6.02
N PHE A 70 -1.73 -2.85 6.30
CA PHE A 70 -1.77 -3.39 7.66
C PHE A 70 -0.77 -2.71 8.59
N ALA A 71 0.46 -2.48 8.12
CA ALA A 71 1.53 -1.85 8.90
C ALA A 71 1.24 -0.37 9.20
N THR A 72 0.75 0.38 8.21
CA THR A 72 0.50 1.83 8.38
C THR A 72 -0.75 2.13 9.17
N ILE A 73 -1.84 1.37 9.00
CA ILE A 73 -3.11 1.66 9.66
C ILE A 73 -3.24 0.85 10.94
N TYR A 74 -3.22 -0.48 10.86
CA TYR A 74 -3.54 -1.31 12.02
C TYR A 74 -2.40 -1.32 13.04
N LEU A 75 -1.16 -1.66 12.63
CA LEU A 75 -0.03 -1.64 13.57
C LEU A 75 0.30 -0.21 14.02
N GLY A 76 0.21 0.75 13.11
CA GLY A 76 0.39 2.17 13.39
C GLY A 76 -0.56 2.68 14.47
N GLU A 77 -1.87 2.57 14.23
CA GLU A 77 -2.89 3.18 15.08
C GLU A 77 -3.33 2.28 16.25
N ALA A 78 -3.65 1.01 16.00
CA ALA A 78 -4.18 0.13 17.04
C ALA A 78 -3.12 -0.28 18.07
N PHE A 79 -1.87 -0.44 17.63
CA PHE A 79 -0.75 -0.84 18.49
C PHE A 79 0.23 0.32 18.82
N GLY A 80 -0.02 1.52 18.29
CA GLY A 80 0.78 2.71 18.56
C GLY A 80 2.21 2.62 18.05
N PHE A 81 2.44 1.97 16.90
CA PHE A 81 3.80 1.75 16.39
C PHE A 81 4.49 3.05 15.98
N TYR A 82 3.75 4.08 15.56
CA TYR A 82 4.30 5.41 15.29
C TYR A 82 4.99 6.03 16.52
N GLU A 83 4.43 5.80 17.70
CA GLU A 83 4.99 6.31 18.95
C GLU A 83 6.07 5.39 19.54
N LYS A 84 5.91 4.07 19.35
CA LYS A 84 6.81 3.06 19.95
C LYS A 84 8.13 2.91 19.20
N TYR A 85 8.13 3.06 17.88
CA TYR A 85 9.28 2.80 17.03
C TYR A 85 9.57 4.02 16.15
N TRP A 86 10.61 4.78 16.50
CA TRP A 86 10.97 6.04 15.82
C TRP A 86 11.19 5.90 14.31
N TRP A 87 11.58 4.71 13.83
CA TRP A 87 11.84 4.45 12.42
C TRP A 87 10.59 3.97 11.66
N TRP A 88 9.49 3.66 12.35
CA TRP A 88 8.30 3.08 11.73
C TRP A 88 7.72 4.02 10.67
N ASP A 89 7.57 5.28 11.05
CA ASP A 89 7.06 6.33 10.19
C ASP A 89 7.96 6.54 8.96
N VAL A 90 9.28 6.65 9.19
CA VAL A 90 10.28 6.83 8.13
C VAL A 90 10.33 5.63 7.18
N LEU A 91 10.20 4.40 7.69
CA LEU A 91 10.18 3.20 6.86
C LEU A 91 8.96 3.19 5.95
N LEU A 92 7.77 3.50 6.48
CA LEU A 92 6.54 3.47 5.72
C LEU A 92 6.49 4.58 4.68
N HIS A 93 6.77 5.82 5.07
CA HIS A 93 6.84 6.96 4.15
C HIS A 93 7.98 6.83 3.13
N GLY A 94 9.15 6.36 3.55
CA GLY A 94 10.26 6.09 2.63
C GLY A 94 9.91 4.97 1.63
N GLY A 95 9.21 3.94 2.09
CA GLY A 95 8.73 2.85 1.25
C GLY A 95 7.68 3.30 0.21
N SER A 96 6.68 4.09 0.61
CA SER A 96 5.69 4.66 -0.31
C SER A 96 6.34 5.62 -1.30
N ALA A 97 7.19 6.55 -0.84
CA ALA A 97 7.92 7.49 -1.68
C ALA A 97 8.77 6.78 -2.74
N MET A 98 9.46 5.70 -2.39
CA MET A 98 10.20 4.89 -3.36
C MET A 98 9.27 4.27 -4.42
N GLY A 99 8.14 3.71 -3.99
CA GLY A 99 7.14 3.10 -4.89
C GLY A 99 6.53 4.11 -5.86
N PHE A 100 6.04 5.25 -5.36
CA PHE A 100 5.48 6.32 -6.19
C PHE A 100 6.53 6.97 -7.07
N GLY A 101 7.77 7.13 -6.59
CA GLY A 101 8.89 7.60 -7.41
C GLY A 101 9.17 6.71 -8.60
N LEU A 102 9.15 5.38 -8.42
CA LEU A 102 9.32 4.42 -9.51
C LEU A 102 8.15 4.47 -10.50
N ILE A 103 6.90 4.58 -10.02
CA ILE A 103 5.72 4.77 -10.88
C ILE A 103 5.86 6.05 -11.69
N GLY A 104 6.27 7.15 -11.05
CA GLY A 104 6.52 8.43 -11.70
C GLY A 104 7.61 8.33 -12.78
N PHE A 105 8.72 7.65 -12.48
CA PHE A 105 9.77 7.38 -13.44
C PHE A 105 9.24 6.63 -14.67
N ILE A 106 8.52 5.51 -14.46
CA ILE A 106 7.96 4.70 -15.55
C ILE A 106 6.98 5.53 -16.39
N PHE A 107 6.11 6.30 -15.74
CA PHE A 107 5.15 7.17 -16.42
C PHE A 107 5.85 8.16 -17.36
N VAL A 108 6.83 8.91 -16.86
CA VAL A 108 7.58 9.86 -17.69
C VAL A 108 8.39 9.10 -18.76
N PHE A 109 8.98 7.96 -18.43
CA PHE A 109 9.76 7.16 -19.37
C PHE A 109 8.93 6.72 -20.58
N ILE A 110 7.72 6.23 -20.35
CA ILE A 110 6.78 5.83 -21.41
C ILE A 110 6.35 7.03 -22.26
N LEU A 111 6.18 8.21 -21.67
CA LEU A 111 5.83 9.42 -22.44
C LEU A 111 6.91 9.85 -23.45
N PHE A 112 8.17 9.53 -23.17
CA PHE A 112 9.29 9.79 -24.07
C PHE A 112 9.69 8.58 -24.92
N GLU A 113 8.95 7.49 -24.85
CA GLU A 113 9.21 6.28 -25.63
C GLU A 113 8.86 6.54 -27.11
N GLY A 114 9.89 6.52 -27.97
CA GLY A 114 9.74 6.67 -29.43
C GLY A 114 10.02 8.08 -29.99
N ASP A 115 10.22 9.08 -29.14
CA ASP A 115 10.61 10.42 -29.58
C ASP A 115 12.14 10.62 -29.57
N ARG A 116 12.67 11.38 -30.53
CA ARG A 116 14.10 11.78 -30.53
C ARG A 116 14.42 12.82 -29.46
N TYR A 117 13.39 13.37 -28.81
CA TYR A 117 13.53 14.04 -27.53
C TYR A 117 13.92 13.01 -26.47
N ALA A 118 15.21 12.66 -26.47
CA ALA A 118 15.87 11.96 -25.38
C ALA A 118 15.56 12.72 -24.09
N ALA A 119 14.59 12.25 -23.30
CA ALA A 119 14.21 12.87 -22.05
C ALA A 119 15.49 13.09 -21.25
N PRO A 120 15.89 14.34 -20.98
CA PRO A 120 17.16 14.56 -20.35
C PRO A 120 17.11 13.90 -18.96
N HIS A 121 18.12 13.10 -18.62
CA HIS A 121 18.15 12.29 -17.40
C HIS A 121 17.82 13.09 -16.13
N TRP A 122 18.21 14.37 -16.10
CA TRP A 122 17.89 15.27 -14.99
C TRP A 122 16.40 15.57 -14.86
N ALA A 123 15.66 15.71 -15.97
CA ALA A 123 14.23 15.97 -15.96
C ALA A 123 13.45 14.72 -15.54
N MET A 124 13.88 13.55 -16.01
CA MET A 124 13.37 12.26 -15.56
C MET A 124 13.54 12.09 -14.04
N ALA A 125 14.75 12.35 -13.53
CA ALA A 125 15.05 12.27 -12.12
C ALA A 125 14.27 13.30 -11.29
N LEU A 126 14.18 14.55 -11.76
CA LEU A 126 13.43 15.61 -11.09
C LEU A 126 11.94 15.27 -11.00
N MET A 127 11.33 14.80 -12.09
CA MET A 127 9.91 14.44 -12.09
C MET A 127 9.63 13.23 -11.19
N ALA A 128 10.45 12.19 -11.26
CA ALA A 128 10.33 11.03 -10.38
C ALA A 128 10.49 11.43 -8.90
N PHE A 129 11.45 12.32 -8.58
CA PHE A 129 11.64 12.88 -7.25
C PHE A 129 10.44 13.70 -6.79
N CYS A 130 9.92 14.60 -7.63
CA CYS A 130 8.75 15.41 -7.30
C CYS A 130 7.52 14.54 -7.02
N ILE A 131 7.30 13.47 -7.81
CA ILE A 131 6.20 12.52 -7.59
C ILE A 131 6.41 11.76 -6.29
N ALA A 132 7.64 11.27 -6.04
CA ALA A 132 7.98 10.58 -4.80
C ALA A 132 7.69 11.42 -3.56
N ILE A 133 8.09 12.68 -3.54
CA ILE A 133 7.94 13.58 -2.38
C ILE A 133 6.52 14.16 -2.25
N SER A 134 5.80 14.35 -3.35
CA SER A 134 4.46 14.97 -3.30
C SER A 134 3.35 13.98 -2.98
N ILE A 135 3.51 12.71 -3.38
CA ILE A 135 2.50 11.67 -3.21
C ILE A 135 2.88 10.69 -2.08
N GLY A 136 4.16 10.34 -1.99
CA GLY A 136 4.65 9.31 -1.07
C GLY A 136 4.93 9.83 0.32
#